data_AF-A0A8J3BIR7-F1
#
_entry.id   AF-A0A8J3BIR7-F1
#
_cell.length_a   1.000
_cell.length_b   1.000
_cell.length_c   1.000
_cell.angle_alpha   90.00
_cell.angle_beta   90.00
_cell.angle_gamma   90.00
#
_symmetry.space_group_name_H-M   'P 1'
#
loop_
_entity.id
_entity.type
_entity.pdbx_description
1 polymer ?
#
loop_
_entity_poly.entity_id
_entity_poly.type
_entity_poly.pdbx_seq_one_letter_code
_entity_poly.pdbx_strand_id
1 'polypeptide(L)'
;MRLGRTSSRLIAGIAATLATLAPSAAAHASGPTGTRSLAQVLARDGGGFDHRPNDFDILTAAVNAVLKAKPGSPVAVLADGGTALTAFLPTDRAFENLAREISGSHDLPGEKQAFTTVAALGIDTVEGVLLYHVVPGVTITRKAAVKADGAKLTTAAGSAITVQVTGRCFPRVSLRDADTDDRDPRVVKFDINKGNRQIAHGIDAVLRPADLP
;
A
#
# COMPACT_ATOMS: atom_id res chain seq x y z
N MET A 1 64.11 3.77 -67.12
CA MET A 1 63.29 2.67 -66.55
C MET A 1 62.27 3.28 -65.58
N ARG A 2 60.99 2.94 -65.80
CA ARG A 2 59.77 3.21 -64.99
C ARG A 2 59.28 4.68 -64.97
N LEU A 3 58.34 5.08 -65.83
CA LEU A 3 56.85 4.99 -65.70
C LEU A 3 56.37 5.41 -64.31
N GLY A 4 55.46 6.36 -64.08
CA GLY A 4 54.52 7.10 -64.93
C GLY A 4 53.24 7.42 -64.13
N ARG A 5 52.52 8.47 -64.55
CA ARG A 5 51.08 8.78 -64.31
C ARG A 5 50.66 9.55 -63.03
N THR A 6 50.46 10.87 -63.24
CA THR A 6 49.22 11.66 -63.02
C THR A 6 48.08 11.03 -62.20
N SER A 7 47.51 11.78 -61.24
CA SER A 7 46.12 12.31 -61.26
C SER A 7 45.74 13.08 -59.99
N SER A 8 45.32 14.32 -60.16
CA SER A 8 44.58 15.12 -59.18
C SER A 8 43.20 14.53 -58.92
N ARG A 9 42.75 14.49 -57.66
CA ARG A 9 41.32 14.50 -57.30
C ARG A 9 41.11 15.30 -56.00
N LEU A 10 40.51 16.48 -56.16
CA LEU A 10 39.76 17.19 -55.13
C LEU A 10 38.57 16.32 -54.69
N ILE A 11 38.37 16.16 -53.38
CA ILE A 11 37.08 15.74 -52.82
C ILE A 11 36.78 16.68 -51.65
N ALA A 12 35.78 17.53 -51.88
CA ALA A 12 35.06 18.26 -50.85
C ALA A 12 34.24 17.26 -50.02
N GLY A 13 34.41 17.29 -48.70
CA GLY A 13 33.68 16.46 -47.74
C GLY A 13 32.89 17.33 -46.78
N ILE A 14 31.58 17.27 -46.91
CA ILE A 14 30.55 18.05 -46.21
C ILE A 14 30.61 17.81 -44.69
N ALA A 15 30.52 18.90 -43.92
CA ALA A 15 30.33 18.88 -42.47
C ALA A 15 28.96 18.28 -42.12
N ALA A 16 28.95 17.12 -41.47
CA ALA A 16 27.74 16.52 -40.90
C ALA A 16 27.57 17.03 -39.46
N THR A 17 26.68 17.99 -39.27
CA THR A 17 26.18 18.40 -37.95
C THR A 17 25.33 17.27 -37.37
N LEU A 18 25.88 16.57 -36.36
CA LEU A 18 25.13 15.63 -35.53
C LEU A 18 24.12 16.41 -34.67
N ALA A 19 22.87 16.50 -35.14
CA ALA A 19 21.75 16.92 -34.31
C ALA A 19 21.43 15.81 -33.32
N THR A 20 21.86 15.96 -32.07
CA THR A 20 21.44 15.10 -30.96
C THR A 20 19.97 15.37 -30.64
N LEU A 21 19.07 14.53 -31.17
CA LEU A 21 17.69 14.47 -30.72
C LEU A 21 17.66 13.86 -29.31
N ALA A 22 17.61 14.72 -28.29
CA ALA A 22 17.28 14.29 -26.94
C ALA A 22 15.80 13.83 -26.92
N PRO A 23 15.47 12.65 -26.38
CA PRO A 23 14.08 12.30 -26.15
C PRO A 23 13.56 13.18 -25.01
N SER A 24 12.68 14.13 -25.33
CA SER A 24 11.81 14.76 -24.33
C SER A 24 10.91 13.67 -23.73
N ALA A 25 11.32 13.13 -22.58
CA ALA A 25 10.43 12.42 -21.71
C ALA A 25 9.33 13.39 -21.29
N ALA A 26 8.17 13.29 -21.91
CA ALA A 26 6.96 13.95 -21.44
C ALA A 26 6.62 13.40 -20.06
N ALA A 27 7.15 14.04 -19.01
CA ALA A 27 6.66 13.89 -17.66
C ALA A 27 5.19 14.34 -17.70
N HIS A 28 4.26 13.40 -17.64
CA HIS A 28 2.88 13.70 -17.32
C HIS A 28 2.89 14.31 -15.92
N ALA A 29 2.88 15.64 -15.85
CA ALA A 29 2.62 16.38 -14.63
C ALA A 29 1.19 16.01 -14.20
N SER A 30 1.11 15.01 -13.32
CA SER A 30 -0.10 14.78 -12.54
C SER A 30 -0.36 16.07 -11.78
N GLY A 31 -1.57 16.64 -11.90
CA GLY A 31 -1.94 17.86 -11.18
C GLY A 31 -1.60 17.77 -9.69
N PRO A 32 -1.51 18.91 -8.97
CA PRO A 32 -1.08 18.94 -7.59
C PRO A 32 -1.86 17.92 -6.76
N THR A 33 -1.15 16.91 -6.25
CA THR A 33 -1.75 15.84 -5.48
C THR A 33 -2.12 16.42 -4.11
N GLY A 34 -3.36 16.20 -3.67
CA GLY A 34 -3.82 16.69 -2.38
C GLY A 34 -3.01 16.10 -1.23
N THR A 35 -3.01 16.79 -0.09
CA THR A 35 -2.24 16.41 1.11
C THR A 35 -3.13 16.02 2.28
N ARG A 36 -4.39 15.63 2.02
CA ARG A 36 -5.23 15.06 3.07
C ARG A 36 -4.63 13.73 3.52
N SER A 37 -4.39 13.60 4.82
CA SER A 37 -3.85 12.37 5.40
C SER A 37 -4.94 11.32 5.64
N LEU A 38 -4.53 10.06 5.73
CA LEU A 38 -5.46 8.96 6.04
C LEU A 38 -6.03 9.11 7.44
N ALA A 39 -5.26 9.59 8.41
CA ALA A 39 -5.77 9.89 9.76
C ALA A 39 -6.96 10.88 9.72
N GLN A 40 -6.91 11.91 8.86
CA GLN A 40 -8.03 12.84 8.68
C GLN A 40 -9.24 12.20 7.99
N VAL A 41 -9.02 11.22 7.12
CA VAL A 41 -10.10 10.49 6.45
C VAL A 41 -10.79 9.55 7.44
N LEU A 42 -10.03 8.79 8.23
CA LEU A 42 -10.55 7.88 9.23
C LEU A 42 -11.29 8.62 10.36
N ALA A 43 -10.77 9.76 10.80
CA ALA A 43 -11.44 10.58 11.82
C ALA A 43 -12.81 11.11 11.39
N ARG A 44 -13.12 11.15 10.09
CA ARG A 44 -14.41 11.63 9.56
C ARG A 44 -15.51 10.58 9.53
N ASP A 45 -15.17 9.29 9.60
CA ASP A 45 -16.18 8.22 9.51
C ASP A 45 -17.08 8.12 10.76
N GLY A 46 -16.79 8.91 11.81
CA GLY A 46 -17.64 9.07 12.99
C GLY A 46 -17.21 8.12 14.10
N GLY A 47 -16.06 8.42 14.69
CA GLY A 47 -15.33 7.48 15.55
C GLY A 47 -16.13 6.91 16.73
N GLY A 48 -15.82 5.66 17.07
CA GLY A 48 -16.30 4.97 18.26
C GLY A 48 -16.73 3.55 17.93
N PHE A 49 -16.64 2.64 18.92
CA PHE A 49 -17.06 1.27 18.70
C PHE A 49 -18.57 1.18 18.47
N ASP A 50 -18.99 0.69 17.31
CA ASP A 50 -20.38 0.46 16.95
C ASP A 50 -20.65 -0.98 16.48
N HIS A 51 -21.48 -1.17 15.45
CA HIS A 51 -21.87 -2.47 14.90
C HIS A 51 -21.73 -2.50 13.37
N ARG A 52 -20.93 -1.62 12.79
CA ARG A 52 -20.79 -1.48 11.34
C ARG A 52 -19.53 -2.22 10.90
N PRO A 53 -19.66 -3.42 10.29
CA PRO A 53 -18.50 -4.25 9.98
C PRO A 53 -17.48 -3.70 8.96
N ASN A 54 -17.78 -2.56 8.33
CA ASN A 54 -17.09 -2.06 7.13
C ASN A 54 -16.41 -0.69 7.34
N ASP A 55 -16.49 -0.10 8.53
CA ASP A 55 -15.64 1.02 8.91
C ASP A 55 -14.33 0.51 9.54
N PHE A 56 -13.68 1.39 10.28
CA PHE A 56 -12.28 1.30 10.65
C PHE A 56 -12.06 1.82 12.09
N ASP A 57 -13.03 1.63 12.96
CA ASP A 57 -13.00 2.14 14.34
C ASP A 57 -11.98 1.36 15.18
N ILE A 58 -11.90 0.04 15.03
CA ILE A 58 -10.86 -0.77 15.66
C ILE A 58 -9.48 -0.38 15.15
N LEU A 59 -9.33 -0.15 13.84
CA LEU A 59 -8.06 0.29 13.26
C LEU A 59 -7.63 1.65 13.82
N THR A 60 -8.57 2.59 13.90
CA THR A 60 -8.34 3.93 14.45
C THR A 60 -7.93 3.86 15.91
N ALA A 61 -8.61 3.00 16.70
CA ALA A 61 -8.24 2.75 18.09
C ALA A 61 -6.84 2.13 18.23
N ALA A 62 -6.46 1.18 17.36
CA ALA A 62 -5.14 0.55 17.35
C ALA A 62 -4.03 1.56 17.02
N VAL A 63 -4.21 2.38 15.99
CA VAL A 63 -3.27 3.47 15.64
C VAL A 63 -3.11 4.45 16.82
N ASN A 64 -4.22 4.88 17.42
CA ASN A 64 -4.19 5.80 18.56
C ASN A 64 -3.50 5.17 19.78
N ALA A 65 -3.70 3.89 20.05
CA ALA A 65 -3.06 3.18 21.14
C ALA A 65 -1.54 3.09 20.94
N VAL A 66 -1.08 2.74 19.72
CA VAL A 66 0.34 2.70 19.38
C VAL A 66 0.96 4.09 19.49
N LEU A 67 0.35 5.13 18.94
CA LEU A 67 0.90 6.49 19.02
C LEU A 67 0.91 7.05 20.46
N LYS A 68 -0.06 6.66 21.29
CA LYS A 68 -0.08 7.04 22.71
C LYS A 68 1.05 6.37 23.48
N ALA A 69 1.32 5.10 23.22
CA ALA A 69 2.40 4.35 23.88
C ALA A 69 3.78 4.68 23.30
N LYS A 70 3.86 4.95 22.00
CA LYS A 70 5.06 5.25 21.21
C LYS A 70 4.84 6.45 20.30
N PRO A 71 5.00 7.68 20.81
CA PRO A 71 4.80 8.90 20.02
C PRO A 71 5.72 9.02 18.79
N GLY A 72 6.89 8.37 18.84
CA GLY A 72 7.86 8.32 17.73
C GLY A 72 7.67 7.15 16.76
N SER A 73 6.57 6.40 16.86
CA SER A 73 6.30 5.25 15.99
C SER A 73 6.23 5.67 14.51
N PRO A 74 6.77 4.87 13.57
CA PRO A 74 6.61 5.12 12.14
C PRO A 74 5.14 5.09 11.67
N VAL A 75 4.21 4.56 12.47
CA VAL A 75 2.77 4.60 12.22
C VAL A 75 2.25 6.05 12.10
N ALA A 76 2.96 7.03 12.69
CA ALA A 76 2.66 8.45 12.56
C ALA A 76 2.64 8.95 11.11
N VAL A 77 3.27 8.22 10.18
CA VAL A 77 3.22 8.53 8.74
C VAL A 77 1.78 8.57 8.19
N LEU A 78 0.83 7.84 8.78
CA LEU A 78 -0.59 7.88 8.38
C LEU A 78 -1.25 9.25 8.65
N ALA A 79 -0.66 10.06 9.52
CA ALA A 79 -1.08 11.44 9.77
C ALA A 79 -0.34 12.46 8.87
N ASP A 80 0.78 12.08 8.27
CA ASP A 80 1.56 12.94 7.38
C ASP A 80 1.09 12.85 5.92
N GLY A 81 0.09 13.65 5.58
CA GLY A 81 -0.43 13.74 4.21
C GLY A 81 0.56 14.29 3.18
N GLY A 82 1.75 14.74 3.59
CA GLY A 82 2.86 15.09 2.70
C GLY A 82 3.61 13.88 2.15
N THR A 83 3.56 12.73 2.83
CA THR A 83 4.27 11.52 2.41
C THR A 83 3.42 10.68 1.48
N ALA A 84 4.00 10.22 0.37
CA ALA A 84 3.32 9.32 -0.54
C ALA A 84 3.31 7.89 0.02
N LEU A 85 2.14 7.27 0.12
CA LEU A 85 2.00 5.86 0.54
C LEU A 85 0.69 5.24 0.09
N THR A 86 0.65 3.91 0.15
CA THR A 86 -0.56 3.10 0.04
C THR A 86 -0.74 2.30 1.31
N ALA A 87 -1.89 2.42 1.97
CA ALA A 87 -2.21 1.61 3.15
C ALA A 87 -3.33 0.61 2.83
N PHE A 88 -3.21 -0.61 3.34
CA PHE A 88 -4.27 -1.61 3.32
C PHE A 88 -4.97 -1.58 4.68
N LEU A 89 -6.23 -1.18 4.74
CA LEU A 89 -6.93 -0.92 5.99
C LEU A 89 -7.86 -2.10 6.31
N PRO A 90 -7.59 -2.92 7.32
CA PRO A 90 -8.53 -3.95 7.74
C PRO A 90 -9.82 -3.31 8.23
N THR A 91 -10.96 -3.82 7.78
CA THR A 91 -12.25 -3.37 8.32
C THR A 91 -12.47 -3.91 9.73
N ASP A 92 -13.47 -3.38 10.43
CA ASP A 92 -13.79 -3.85 11.77
C ASP A 92 -14.16 -5.33 11.81
N ARG A 93 -14.86 -5.83 10.78
CA ARG A 93 -15.10 -7.27 10.58
C ARG A 93 -13.81 -8.10 10.49
N ALA A 94 -12.74 -7.55 9.90
CA ALA A 94 -11.47 -8.23 9.79
C ALA A 94 -10.85 -8.44 11.19
N PHE A 95 -10.89 -7.41 12.03
CA PHE A 95 -10.41 -7.50 13.42
C PHE A 95 -11.31 -8.38 14.30
N GLU A 96 -12.63 -8.34 14.12
CA GLU A 96 -13.55 -9.24 14.83
C GLU A 96 -13.27 -10.71 14.48
N ASN A 97 -13.01 -11.00 13.21
CA ASN A 97 -12.62 -12.35 12.78
C ASN A 97 -11.29 -12.78 13.40
N LEU A 98 -10.28 -11.91 13.39
CA LEU A 98 -8.99 -12.16 14.03
C LEU A 98 -9.15 -12.42 15.53
N ALA A 99 -9.92 -11.60 16.22
CA ALA A 99 -10.16 -11.77 17.66
C ALA A 99 -10.94 -13.05 17.98
N ARG A 100 -11.89 -13.44 17.13
CA ARG A 100 -12.58 -14.73 17.25
C ARG A 100 -11.59 -15.89 17.13
N GLU A 101 -10.69 -15.83 16.16
CA GLU A 101 -9.66 -16.85 15.93
C GLU A 101 -8.71 -16.98 17.11
N ILE A 102 -8.10 -15.88 17.57
CA ILE A 102 -7.19 -15.85 18.73
C ILE A 102 -7.89 -16.36 20.00
N SER A 103 -9.17 -16.02 20.20
CA SER A 103 -9.92 -16.45 21.38
C SER A 103 -10.46 -17.88 21.29
N GLY A 104 -10.40 -18.52 20.12
CA GLY A 104 -11.04 -19.81 19.87
C GLY A 104 -12.56 -19.79 20.02
N SER A 105 -13.19 -18.61 19.95
CA SER A 105 -14.63 -18.43 20.14
C SER A 105 -15.43 -18.89 18.92
N HIS A 106 -16.61 -19.47 19.14
CA HIS A 106 -17.56 -19.72 18.05
C HIS A 106 -18.30 -18.45 17.62
N ASP A 107 -18.51 -17.53 18.56
CA ASP A 107 -19.22 -16.28 18.33
C ASP A 107 -18.27 -15.17 17.92
N LEU A 108 -18.75 -14.28 17.04
CA LEU A 108 -18.03 -13.08 16.67
C LEU A 108 -18.07 -12.07 17.83
N PRO A 109 -16.91 -11.62 18.34
CA PRO A 109 -16.87 -10.59 19.35
C PRO A 109 -17.33 -9.26 18.75
N GLY A 110 -17.87 -8.37 19.58
CA GLY A 110 -18.08 -6.97 19.18
C GLY A 110 -16.76 -6.20 19.16
N GLU A 111 -16.75 -5.04 18.50
CA GLU A 111 -15.54 -4.26 18.22
C GLU A 111 -14.69 -3.95 19.45
N LYS A 112 -15.31 -3.57 20.57
CA LYS A 112 -14.58 -3.30 21.83
C LYS A 112 -13.83 -4.53 22.34
N GLN A 113 -14.45 -5.70 22.26
CA GLN A 113 -13.83 -6.95 22.67
C GLN A 113 -12.74 -7.34 21.68
N ALA A 114 -13.00 -7.19 20.38
CA ALA A 114 -12.00 -7.43 19.34
C ALA A 114 -10.75 -6.57 19.53
N PHE A 115 -10.93 -5.27 19.75
CA PHE A 115 -9.83 -4.35 20.08
C PHE A 115 -9.08 -4.79 21.34
N THR A 116 -9.79 -5.21 22.39
CA THR A 116 -9.15 -5.67 23.64
C THR A 116 -8.28 -6.91 23.41
N THR A 117 -8.76 -7.89 22.63
CA THR A 117 -8.00 -9.08 22.26
C THR A 117 -6.76 -8.73 21.45
N VAL A 118 -6.89 -7.87 20.43
CA VAL A 118 -5.76 -7.43 19.60
C VAL A 118 -4.75 -6.63 20.42
N ALA A 119 -5.21 -5.75 21.30
CA ALA A 119 -4.34 -5.00 22.21
C ALA A 119 -3.59 -5.90 23.19
N ALA A 120 -4.16 -7.06 23.55
CA ALA A 120 -3.52 -8.04 24.43
C ALA A 120 -2.29 -8.73 23.79
N LEU A 121 -2.15 -8.69 22.46
CA LEU A 121 -0.95 -9.15 21.74
C LEU A 121 0.30 -8.30 22.05
N GLY A 122 0.11 -7.13 22.66
CA GLY A 122 1.16 -6.19 23.00
C GLY A 122 1.36 -5.10 21.95
N ILE A 123 1.76 -3.92 22.41
CA ILE A 123 1.92 -2.71 21.57
C ILE A 123 2.96 -2.93 20.45
N ASP A 124 4.04 -3.66 20.73
CA ASP A 124 5.08 -3.93 19.73
C ASP A 124 4.54 -4.78 18.56
N THR A 125 3.76 -5.81 18.88
CA THR A 125 3.11 -6.67 17.89
C THR A 125 2.11 -5.89 17.06
N VAL A 126 1.26 -5.08 17.71
CA VAL A 126 0.26 -4.25 17.02
C VAL A 126 0.94 -3.22 16.11
N GLU A 127 2.02 -2.58 16.57
CA GLU A 127 2.81 -1.67 15.72
C GLU A 127 3.37 -2.40 14.49
N GLY A 128 3.98 -3.58 14.67
CA GLY A 128 4.50 -4.37 13.57
C GLY A 128 3.43 -4.73 12.54
N VAL A 129 2.25 -5.17 13.00
CA VAL A 129 1.09 -5.43 12.14
C VAL A 129 0.65 -4.17 11.40
N LEU A 130 0.49 -3.03 12.08
CA LEU A 130 0.09 -1.78 11.42
C LEU A 130 1.10 -1.33 10.35
N LEU A 131 2.40 -1.47 10.60
CA LEU A 131 3.44 -1.15 9.61
C LEU A 131 3.44 -2.12 8.42
N TYR A 132 3.08 -3.37 8.65
CA TYR A 132 2.94 -4.37 7.59
C TYR A 132 1.79 -4.06 6.63
N HIS A 133 0.80 -3.28 7.07
CA HIS A 133 -0.29 -2.80 6.23
C HIS A 133 0.07 -1.58 5.36
N VAL A 134 1.24 -0.97 5.57
CA VAL A 134 1.64 0.27 4.89
C VAL A 134 2.72 -0.01 3.86
N VAL A 135 2.51 0.44 2.63
CA VAL A 135 3.49 0.43 1.53
C VAL A 135 3.96 1.86 1.28
N PRO A 136 5.17 2.24 1.74
CA PRO A 136 5.67 3.60 1.60
C PRO A 136 6.09 3.91 0.15
N GLY A 137 6.05 5.20 -0.20
CA GLY A 137 6.66 5.75 -1.42
C GLY A 137 5.82 5.64 -2.69
N VAL A 138 4.70 4.91 -2.67
CA VAL A 138 3.89 4.67 -3.88
C VAL A 138 2.39 4.87 -3.60
N THR A 139 1.65 5.36 -4.60
CA THR A 139 0.18 5.40 -4.58
C THR A 139 -0.38 4.41 -5.58
N ILE A 140 -0.95 3.32 -5.09
CA ILE A 140 -1.57 2.28 -5.92
C ILE A 140 -3.05 2.59 -6.02
N THR A 141 -3.52 2.95 -7.20
CA THR A 141 -4.97 3.07 -7.45
C THR A 141 -5.56 1.73 -7.86
N ARG A 142 -6.88 1.57 -7.80
CA ARG A 142 -7.60 0.39 -8.32
C ARG A 142 -7.16 0.03 -9.73
N LYS A 143 -7.00 1.04 -10.60
CA LYS A 143 -6.59 0.85 -12.02
C LYS A 143 -5.21 0.21 -12.13
N ALA A 144 -4.30 0.52 -11.21
CA ALA A 144 -2.98 -0.10 -11.12
C ALA A 144 -3.06 -1.48 -10.44
N ALA A 145 -3.79 -1.57 -9.32
CA ALA A 145 -3.92 -2.79 -8.51
C ALA A 145 -4.42 -3.99 -9.33
N VAL A 146 -5.47 -3.81 -10.15
CA VAL A 146 -6.03 -4.90 -10.97
C VAL A 146 -5.11 -5.35 -12.13
N LYS A 147 -3.99 -4.66 -12.34
CA LYS A 147 -2.97 -5.01 -13.35
C LYS A 147 -1.65 -5.44 -12.72
N ALA A 148 -1.59 -5.49 -11.39
CA ALA A 148 -0.38 -5.74 -10.62
C ALA A 148 -0.27 -7.20 -10.17
N ASP A 149 -0.80 -8.15 -10.96
CA ASP A 149 -0.72 -9.57 -10.61
C ASP A 149 0.74 -10.03 -10.49
N GLY A 150 1.07 -10.70 -9.39
CA GLY A 150 2.43 -11.13 -9.04
C GLY A 150 3.35 -10.01 -8.54
N ALA A 151 2.87 -8.77 -8.40
CA ALA A 151 3.69 -7.67 -7.92
C ALA A 151 4.06 -7.86 -6.43
N LYS A 152 5.33 -7.63 -6.09
CA LYS A 152 5.82 -7.64 -4.71
C LYS A 152 5.84 -6.22 -4.17
N LEU A 153 5.12 -5.97 -3.09
CA LEU A 153 5.07 -4.68 -2.41
C LEU A 153 5.87 -4.76 -1.11
N THR A 154 6.90 -3.93 -0.99
CA THR A 154 7.67 -3.84 0.26
C THR A 154 6.90 -2.99 1.26
N THR A 155 6.61 -3.55 2.43
CA THR A 155 5.86 -2.87 3.50
C THR A 155 6.80 -2.02 4.35
N ALA A 156 6.25 -1.13 5.18
CA ALA A 156 7.01 -0.33 6.13
C ALA A 156 7.62 -1.20 7.25
N ALA A 157 7.11 -2.41 7.49
CA ALA A 157 7.72 -3.41 8.36
C ALA A 157 8.95 -4.10 7.72
N GLY A 158 9.25 -3.83 6.44
CA GLY A 158 10.39 -4.39 5.70
C GLY A 158 10.09 -5.70 4.96
N SER A 159 9.10 -6.49 5.42
CA SER A 159 8.61 -7.68 4.73
C SER A 159 7.78 -7.33 3.49
N ALA A 160 7.73 -8.23 2.51
CA ALA A 160 7.00 -8.00 1.26
C ALA A 160 5.69 -8.80 1.19
N ILE A 161 4.62 -8.16 0.73
CA ILE A 161 3.35 -8.80 0.36
C ILE A 161 3.29 -8.98 -1.16
N THR A 162 2.67 -10.06 -1.63
CA THR A 162 2.48 -10.30 -3.06
C THR A 162 1.04 -10.04 -3.46
N VAL A 163 0.83 -9.23 -4.50
CA VAL A 163 -0.50 -8.97 -5.06
C VAL A 163 -0.90 -10.14 -5.95
N GLN A 164 -2.08 -10.69 -5.73
CA GLN A 164 -2.68 -11.70 -6.59
C GLN A 164 -3.98 -11.16 -7.18
N VAL A 165 -4.10 -11.18 -8.50
CA VAL A 165 -5.31 -10.74 -9.20
C VAL A 165 -5.96 -11.95 -9.85
N THR A 166 -7.19 -12.26 -9.43
CA THR A 166 -7.95 -13.39 -9.97
C THR A 166 -9.22 -12.91 -10.67
N GLY A 167 -9.68 -13.68 -11.66
CA GLY A 167 -10.92 -13.40 -12.40
C GLY A 167 -10.72 -12.52 -13.63
N ARG A 168 -11.29 -12.95 -14.76
CA ARG A 168 -11.11 -12.30 -16.07
C ARG A 168 -12.05 -11.10 -16.30
N CYS A 169 -13.32 -11.25 -15.96
CA CYS A 169 -14.35 -10.21 -16.17
C CYS A 169 -14.57 -9.33 -14.93
N PHE A 170 -14.37 -9.89 -13.74
CA PHE A 170 -14.50 -9.21 -12.46
C PHE A 170 -13.22 -9.44 -11.65
N PRO A 171 -12.16 -8.64 -11.87
CA PRO A 171 -10.89 -8.84 -11.20
C PRO A 171 -11.05 -8.63 -9.69
N ARG A 172 -10.57 -9.60 -8.92
CA ARG A 172 -10.47 -9.57 -7.46
C ARG A 172 -9.00 -9.45 -7.09
N VAL A 173 -8.70 -8.54 -6.17
CA VAL A 173 -7.33 -8.32 -5.68
C VAL A 173 -7.22 -8.96 -4.30
N SER A 174 -6.40 -9.99 -4.22
CA SER A 174 -5.97 -10.63 -2.98
C SER A 174 -4.53 -10.22 -2.67
N LEU A 175 -4.18 -10.23 -1.39
CA LEU A 175 -2.85 -9.92 -0.90
C LEU A 175 -2.33 -11.18 -0.21
N ARG A 176 -1.29 -11.78 -0.78
CA ARG A 176 -0.61 -12.91 -0.18
C ARG A 176 0.45 -12.39 0.76
N ASP A 177 0.28 -12.70 2.04
CA ASP A 177 1.17 -12.24 3.09
C ASP A 177 2.12 -13.35 3.58
N ALA A 178 2.61 -13.23 4.81
CA ALA A 178 3.60 -14.14 5.36
C ALA A 178 2.98 -15.26 6.18
N ASP A 179 1.71 -15.13 6.58
CA ASP A 179 0.95 -16.18 7.26
C ASP A 179 0.43 -17.13 6.18
N THR A 180 0.99 -18.34 6.17
CA THR A 180 0.62 -19.35 5.15
C THR A 180 -0.55 -20.22 5.55
N ASP A 181 -0.99 -20.12 6.81
CA ASP A 181 -1.99 -21.00 7.40
C ASP A 181 -3.37 -20.34 7.46
N ASP A 182 -3.46 -19.02 7.25
CA ASP A 182 -4.71 -18.27 7.08
C ASP A 182 -5.02 -17.91 5.60
N ARG A 183 -6.25 -17.48 5.36
CA ARG A 183 -6.75 -17.02 4.07
C ARG A 183 -6.21 -15.64 3.73
N ASP A 184 -5.54 -15.55 2.58
CA ASP A 184 -5.13 -14.28 1.95
C ASP A 184 -6.22 -13.18 1.99
N PRO A 185 -5.92 -12.01 2.58
CA PRO A 185 -6.85 -10.87 2.60
C PRO A 185 -7.25 -10.40 1.22
N ARG A 186 -8.50 -9.97 1.07
CA ARG A 186 -9.05 -9.44 -0.19
C ARG A 186 -9.37 -7.98 -0.05
N VAL A 187 -9.09 -7.22 -1.10
CA VAL A 187 -9.51 -5.82 -1.19
C VAL A 187 -11.02 -5.74 -1.43
N VAL A 188 -11.74 -5.17 -0.48
CA VAL A 188 -13.19 -4.97 -0.52
C VAL A 188 -13.59 -3.53 -0.82
N LYS A 189 -12.74 -2.56 -0.47
CA LYS A 189 -12.97 -1.13 -0.72
C LYS A 189 -11.75 -0.53 -1.39
N PHE A 190 -11.89 -0.05 -2.62
CA PHE A 190 -10.77 0.53 -3.35
C PHE A 190 -10.71 2.06 -3.21
N ASP A 191 -9.51 2.61 -3.39
CA ASP A 191 -9.29 4.03 -3.69
C ASP A 191 -9.78 4.99 -2.58
N ILE A 192 -9.64 4.61 -1.31
CA ILE A 192 -9.88 5.51 -0.18
C ILE A 192 -8.87 6.66 -0.26
N ASN A 193 -9.34 7.89 -0.05
CA ASN A 193 -8.55 9.12 -0.12
C ASN A 193 -7.92 9.42 -1.50
N LYS A 194 -8.44 8.83 -2.59
CA LYS A 194 -7.93 9.05 -3.95
C LYS A 194 -7.85 10.54 -4.31
N GLY A 195 -6.75 10.90 -4.98
CA GLY A 195 -6.42 12.28 -5.33
C GLY A 195 -5.45 12.94 -4.36
N ASN A 196 -5.11 12.26 -3.26
CA ASN A 196 -4.09 12.68 -2.31
C ASN A 196 -2.83 11.83 -2.41
N ARG A 197 -1.74 12.30 -1.78
CA ARG A 197 -0.46 11.57 -1.71
C ARG A 197 -0.59 10.26 -0.92
N GLN A 198 -1.58 10.15 -0.05
CA GLN A 198 -1.90 8.92 0.64
C GLN A 198 -3.17 8.31 0.08
N ILE A 199 -3.10 7.05 -0.34
CA ILE A 199 -4.27 6.27 -0.78
C ILE A 199 -4.40 5.05 0.11
N ALA A 200 -5.62 4.58 0.30
CA ALA A 200 -5.87 3.34 1.02
C ALA A 200 -6.82 2.40 0.28
N HIS A 201 -6.73 1.11 0.61
CA HIS A 201 -7.67 0.09 0.18
C HIS A 201 -8.15 -0.68 1.42
N GLY A 202 -9.46 -0.78 1.62
CA GLY A 202 -10.04 -1.60 2.68
C GLY A 202 -9.93 -3.09 2.37
N ILE A 203 -9.54 -3.90 3.34
CA ILE A 203 -9.35 -5.35 3.23
C ILE A 203 -10.21 -6.13 4.23
N ASP A 204 -10.56 -7.38 3.88
CA ASP A 204 -11.50 -8.23 4.66
C ASP A 204 -10.84 -9.15 5.71
N ALA A 205 -9.52 -9.13 5.82
CA ALA A 205 -8.73 -9.84 6.82
C ALA A 205 -7.49 -9.01 7.17
N VAL A 206 -6.94 -9.22 8.37
CA VAL A 206 -5.74 -8.51 8.83
C VAL A 206 -4.52 -9.16 8.20
N LEU A 207 -3.64 -8.38 7.56
CA LEU A 207 -2.35 -8.86 7.08
C LEU A 207 -1.43 -9.18 8.26
N ARG A 208 -0.81 -10.35 8.25
CA ARG A 208 0.01 -10.83 9.36
C ARG A 208 1.47 -10.97 8.91
N PRO A 209 2.42 -10.30 9.61
CA PRO A 209 3.84 -10.39 9.27
C PRO A 209 4.47 -11.73 9.70
N ALA A 210 3.79 -12.48 10.56
CA ALA A 210 4.08 -13.83 11.02
C ALA A 210 2.78 -14.42 11.62
N ASP A 211 2.75 -15.73 11.85
CA ASP A 211 1.64 -16.39 12.53
C ASP A 211 1.39 -15.75 13.90
N LEU A 212 0.15 -15.37 14.16
CA LEU A 212 -0.28 -14.84 15.45
C LEU A 212 -0.72 -16.01 16.35
N PRO A 213 -0.46 -15.93 17.67
CA PRO A 213 -0.75 -17.00 18.62
C PRO A 213 -2.26 -17.23 18.86
#